data_AF-A0A4Q7NUT1-F1
#
_entry.id   AF-A0A4Q7NUT1-F1
#
_cell.length_a   1.000
_cell.length_b   1.000
_cell.length_c   1.000
_cell.angle_alpha   90.00
_cell.angle_beta   90.00
_cell.angle_gamma   90.00
#
_symmetry.space_group_name_H-M   'P 1'
#
loop_
_entity.id
_entity.type
_entity.pdbx_description
1 polymer ?
#
loop_
_entity_poly.entity_id
_entity_poly.type
_entity_poly.pdbx_seq_one_letter_code
_entity_poly.pdbx_strand_id
1 'polypeptide(L)'
;MDRAAPPRPELEHDAALDALRDLAEVLEQAAGDYRSLAQRCRELAVEKERVPAWRDVVEAEDRPLIVEAVTTLRDRVTDASARFRRSQARALADEGLSHQRIATMYGVTRQRVAALLGDRPGDDQQQAEQQ
;
A
#
# COMPACT_ATOMS: atom_id res chain seq x y z
N MET A 1 5.34 -44.89 -20.54
CA MET A 1 6.14 -43.66 -20.65
C MET A 1 5.39 -42.59 -19.87
N ASP A 2 5.73 -42.49 -18.60
CA ASP A 2 5.20 -41.49 -17.69
C ASP A 2 5.80 -40.13 -18.09
N ARG A 3 4.97 -39.25 -18.64
CA ARG A 3 5.41 -37.91 -19.03
C ARG A 3 5.47 -37.10 -17.75
N ALA A 4 6.66 -37.09 -17.14
CA ALA A 4 6.98 -36.20 -16.03
C ALA A 4 6.43 -34.81 -16.33
N ALA A 5 5.50 -34.33 -15.50
CA ALA A 5 5.05 -32.95 -15.51
C ALA A 5 6.30 -32.05 -15.46
N PRO A 6 6.36 -30.96 -16.23
CA PRO A 6 7.49 -30.04 -16.15
C PRO A 6 7.67 -29.63 -14.68
N PRO A 7 8.92 -29.50 -14.19
CA PRO A 7 9.15 -29.00 -12.85
C PRO A 7 8.41 -27.66 -12.74
N ARG A 8 7.44 -27.60 -11.81
CA ARG A 8 6.85 -26.33 -11.41
C ARG A 8 8.02 -25.47 -10.96
N PRO A 9 8.21 -24.24 -11.49
CA PRO A 9 9.34 -23.41 -11.10
C PRO A 9 9.36 -23.39 -9.57
N GLU A 10 10.49 -23.82 -9.02
CA GLU A 10 10.74 -23.88 -7.60
C GLU A 10 10.60 -22.46 -7.07
N LEU A 11 9.41 -22.14 -6.54
CA LEU A 11 9.04 -20.91 -5.81
C LEU A 11 10.12 -19.82 -5.92
N GLU A 12 10.15 -19.12 -7.06
CA GLU A 12 10.62 -17.74 -7.06
C GLU A 12 9.90 -17.07 -5.89
N HIS A 13 10.65 -16.46 -4.97
CA HIS A 13 10.11 -15.80 -3.78
C HIS A 13 8.81 -15.08 -4.15
N ASP A 14 7.70 -15.48 -3.53
CA ASP A 14 6.39 -14.90 -3.80
C ASP A 14 6.38 -13.48 -3.27
N ALA A 15 6.84 -12.55 -4.12
CA ALA A 15 6.95 -11.13 -3.79
C ALA A 15 5.58 -10.52 -3.45
N ALA A 16 4.48 -11.12 -3.89
CA ALA A 16 3.14 -10.72 -3.49
C ALA A 16 2.84 -11.13 -2.05
N LEU A 17 3.18 -12.37 -1.67
CA LEU A 17 3.06 -12.87 -0.30
C LEU A 17 3.98 -12.14 0.68
N ASP A 18 5.22 -11.87 0.29
CA ASP A 18 6.16 -11.13 1.14
C ASP A 18 5.69 -9.68 1.34
N ALA A 19 5.27 -8.99 0.27
CA ALA A 19 4.69 -7.65 0.40
C ALA A 19 3.37 -7.64 1.21
N LEU A 20 2.60 -8.73 1.20
CA LEU A 20 1.39 -8.87 2.02
C LEU A 20 1.73 -9.00 3.50
N ARG A 21 2.77 -9.78 3.84
CA ARG A 21 3.27 -9.90 5.22
C ARG A 21 3.82 -8.58 5.72
N ASP A 22 4.65 -7.91 4.93
CA ASP A 22 5.17 -6.58 5.23
C ASP A 22 4.02 -5.58 5.47
N LEU A 23 2.98 -5.62 4.63
CA LEU A 23 1.81 -4.76 4.80
C LEU A 23 1.09 -5.05 6.12
N ALA A 24 0.94 -6.32 6.51
CA ALA A 24 0.32 -6.68 7.78
C ALA A 24 1.11 -6.10 8.97
N GLU A 25 2.43 -6.28 8.98
CA GLU A 25 3.30 -5.73 10.03
C GLU A 25 3.22 -4.19 10.11
N VAL A 26 3.27 -3.51 8.96
CA VAL A 26 3.14 -2.05 8.89
C VAL A 26 1.77 -1.59 9.40
N LEU A 27 0.69 -2.31 9.07
CA LEU A 27 -0.65 -1.98 9.55
C LEU A 27 -0.79 -2.17 11.06
N GLU A 28 -0.20 -3.21 11.63
CA GLU A 28 -0.20 -3.44 13.08
C GLU A 28 0.55 -2.34 13.83
N GLN A 29 1.73 -1.97 13.34
CA GLN A 29 2.52 -0.86 13.89
C GLN A 29 1.76 0.47 13.76
N ALA A 30 1.23 0.77 12.57
CA ALA A 30 0.45 1.98 12.33
C ALA A 30 -0.80 2.04 13.23
N ALA A 31 -1.47 0.91 13.48
CA ALA A 31 -2.61 0.87 14.40
C ALA A 31 -2.19 1.23 15.84
N GLY A 32 -1.01 0.80 16.28
CA GLY A 32 -0.40 1.24 17.54
C GLY A 32 -0.13 2.74 17.56
N ASP A 33 0.53 3.24 16.52
CA ASP A 33 0.89 4.65 16.41
C ASP A 33 -0.34 5.57 16.34
N TYR A 34 -1.39 5.18 15.60
CA TYR A 34 -2.66 5.92 15.55
C TYR A 34 -3.36 5.97 16.90
N ARG A 35 -3.27 4.91 17.72
CA ARG A 35 -3.82 4.93 19.09
C ARG A 35 -3.08 5.94 19.96
N SER A 36 -1.75 5.95 19.90
CA SER A 36 -0.91 6.90 20.63
C SER A 36 -1.17 8.34 20.17
N LEU A 37 -1.30 8.55 18.86
CA LEU A 37 -1.59 9.87 18.28
C LEU A 37 -2.99 10.36 18.68
N ALA A 38 -3.99 9.48 18.67
CA ALA A 38 -5.33 9.82 19.14
C ALA A 38 -5.34 10.20 20.64
N GLN A 39 -4.50 9.56 21.46
CA GLN A 39 -4.29 9.95 22.85
C GLN A 39 -3.69 11.34 22.96
N ARG A 40 -2.62 11.61 22.19
CA ARG A 40 -1.98 12.94 22.15
C ARG A 40 -2.94 14.05 21.71
N CYS A 41 -3.79 13.81 20.72
CA CYS A 41 -4.83 14.75 20.30
C CYS A 41 -5.79 15.11 21.44
N ARG A 42 -6.18 14.13 22.27
CA ARG A 42 -7.06 14.37 23.43
C ARG A 42 -6.37 15.20 24.51
N GLU A 43 -5.10 14.94 24.77
CA GLU A 43 -4.29 15.72 25.71
C GLU A 43 -4.15 17.17 25.25
N LEU A 44 -3.79 17.38 23.97
CA LEU A 44 -3.69 18.72 23.39
C LEU A 44 -5.02 19.48 23.42
N ALA A 45 -6.14 18.79 23.25
CA ALA A 45 -7.47 19.39 23.37
C ALA A 45 -7.73 19.95 24.78
N VAL A 46 -7.36 19.19 25.83
CA VAL A 46 -7.46 19.64 27.23
C VAL A 46 -6.51 20.81 27.51
N GLU A 47 -5.29 20.78 26.98
CA GLU A 47 -4.33 21.88 27.10
C GLU A 47 -4.84 23.15 26.41
N LYS A 48 -5.42 23.01 25.21
CA LYS A 48 -5.99 24.11 24.42
C LYS A 48 -7.11 24.85 25.14
N GLU A 49 -7.87 24.21 26.02
CA GLU A 49 -8.89 24.89 26.84
C GLU A 49 -8.29 25.96 27.76
N ARG A 50 -7.01 25.82 28.13
CA ARG A 50 -6.28 26.75 29.02
C ARG A 50 -5.48 27.80 28.25
N VAL A 51 -5.35 27.66 26.94
CA VAL A 51 -4.50 28.52 26.10
C VAL A 51 -5.38 29.23 25.06
N PRO A 52 -5.41 30.58 25.02
CA PRO A 52 -6.32 31.31 24.13
C PRO A 52 -5.94 31.18 22.65
N ALA A 53 -4.64 31.22 22.31
CA ALA A 53 -4.16 31.22 20.94
C ALA A 53 -3.59 29.86 20.51
N TRP A 54 -3.87 29.45 19.26
CA TRP A 54 -3.34 28.21 18.69
C TRP A 54 -1.82 28.25 18.43
N ARG A 55 -1.25 29.43 18.17
CA ARG A 55 0.20 29.59 18.01
C ARG A 55 0.93 29.08 19.24
N ASP A 56 0.50 29.51 20.43
CA ASP A 56 1.13 29.16 21.69
C ASP A 56 1.03 27.65 21.97
N VAL A 57 -0.08 27.02 21.57
CA VAL A 57 -0.26 25.56 21.66
C VAL A 57 0.73 24.83 20.75
N VAL A 58 0.86 25.25 19.48
CA VAL A 58 1.78 24.62 18.52
C VAL A 58 3.24 24.84 18.91
N GLU A 59 3.58 25.99 19.47
CA GLU A 59 4.94 26.28 19.96
C GLU A 59 5.29 25.46 21.21
N ALA A 60 4.31 25.15 22.06
CA ALA A 60 4.48 24.33 23.26
C ALA A 60 4.34 22.82 23.00
N GLU A 61 3.85 22.40 21.82
CA GLU A 61 3.62 21.00 21.48
C GLU A 61 4.94 20.23 21.34
N ASP A 62 5.03 19.09 22.03
CA ASP A 62 6.15 18.15 21.85
C ASP A 62 6.27 17.67 20.39
N ARG A 63 7.51 17.58 19.90
CA ARG A 63 7.80 17.11 18.54
C ARG A 63 7.80 15.58 18.44
N PRO A 64 7.40 15.00 17.30
CA PRO A 64 6.85 15.65 16.11
C PRO A 64 5.45 16.22 16.35
N LEU A 65 5.09 17.31 15.66
CA LEU A 65 3.73 17.86 15.77
C LEU A 65 2.73 16.80 15.32
N ILE A 66 1.51 16.80 15.88
CA ILE A 66 0.43 15.89 15.50
C ILE A 66 0.24 15.87 13.97
N VAL A 67 0.30 17.03 13.31
CA VAL A 67 0.15 17.15 11.85
C VAL A 67 1.29 16.47 11.07
N GLU A 68 2.52 16.55 11.58
CA GLU A 68 3.69 15.88 11.03
C GLU A 68 3.60 14.36 11.25
N ALA A 69 3.16 13.95 12.44
CA ALA A 69 2.96 12.56 12.81
C ALA A 69 1.87 11.89 11.96
N VAL A 70 0.69 12.51 11.79
CA VAL A 70 -0.39 11.99 10.93
C VAL A 70 0.12 11.78 9.51
N THR A 71 0.84 12.76 8.96
CA THR A 71 1.36 12.69 7.59
C THR A 71 2.35 11.53 7.46
N THR A 72 3.31 11.45 8.38
CA THR A 72 4.33 10.39 8.38
C THR A 72 3.70 9.00 8.49
N LEU A 73 2.71 8.80 9.36
CA LEU A 73 2.03 7.52 9.53
C LEU A 73 1.22 7.14 8.28
N ARG A 74 0.50 8.08 7.70
CA ARG A 74 -0.26 7.86 6.46
C ARG A 74 0.67 7.47 5.32
N ASP A 75 1.81 8.15 5.19
CA ASP A 75 2.75 7.91 4.10
C ASP A 75 3.37 6.51 4.20
N ARG A 76 3.73 6.05 5.41
CA ARG A 76 4.18 4.65 5.66
C ARG A 76 3.17 3.60 5.18
N VAL A 77 1.90 3.76 5.54
CA VAL A 77 0.84 2.83 5.12
C VAL A 77 0.62 2.91 3.61
N THR A 78 0.68 4.11 3.04
CA THR A 78 0.53 4.34 1.60
C THR A 78 1.62 3.63 0.81
N ASP A 79 2.86 3.71 1.26
CA ASP A 79 4.01 3.07 0.63
C ASP A 79 3.93 1.54 0.68
N ALA A 80 3.63 0.97 1.85
CA ALA A 80 3.45 -0.48 2.01
C ALA A 80 2.30 -0.99 1.13
N SER A 81 1.17 -0.28 1.13
CA SER A 81 0.01 -0.63 0.30
C SER A 81 0.33 -0.52 -1.19
N ALA A 82 1.15 0.45 -1.60
CA ALA A 82 1.57 0.62 -2.99
C ALA A 82 2.54 -0.48 -3.44
N ARG A 83 3.41 -0.97 -2.56
CA ARG A 83 4.26 -2.15 -2.84
C ARG A 83 3.40 -3.39 -3.06
N PHE A 84 2.50 -3.69 -2.12
CA PHE A 84 1.62 -4.85 -2.22
C PHE A 84 0.73 -4.83 -3.48
N ARG A 85 0.10 -3.69 -3.81
CA ARG A 85 -0.71 -3.61 -5.03
C ARG A 85 0.08 -3.89 -6.30
N ARG A 86 1.36 -3.48 -6.36
CA ARG A 86 2.22 -3.75 -7.53
C ARG A 86 2.60 -5.22 -7.62
N SER A 87 3.05 -5.81 -6.52
CA SER A 87 3.45 -7.23 -6.51
C SER A 87 2.27 -8.16 -6.76
N GLN A 88 1.10 -7.90 -6.17
CA GLN A 88 -0.09 -8.70 -6.44
C GLN A 88 -0.62 -8.52 -7.87
N ALA A 89 -0.64 -7.28 -8.41
CA ALA A 89 -1.02 -7.07 -9.80
C ALA A 89 -0.08 -7.83 -10.75
N ARG A 90 1.21 -7.85 -10.44
CA ARG A 90 2.22 -8.58 -11.23
C ARG A 90 1.99 -10.08 -11.17
N ALA A 91 1.81 -10.64 -9.97
CA ALA A 91 1.51 -12.06 -9.80
C ALA A 91 0.25 -12.48 -10.59
N LEU A 92 -0.83 -11.67 -10.54
CA LEU A 92 -2.05 -11.94 -11.30
C LEU A 92 -1.83 -11.89 -12.82
N ALA A 93 -1.01 -10.96 -13.31
CA ALA A 93 -0.67 -10.88 -14.72
C ALA A 93 0.18 -12.07 -15.16
N ASP A 94 1.15 -12.50 -14.34
CA ASP A 94 1.97 -13.69 -14.58
C ASP A 94 1.13 -14.99 -14.51
N GLU A 95 0.01 -15.00 -13.77
CA GLU A 95 -1.03 -16.04 -13.80
C GLU A 95 -1.93 -15.98 -15.06
N GLY A 96 -1.74 -15.00 -15.93
CA GLY A 96 -2.45 -14.87 -17.21
C GLY A 96 -3.70 -13.99 -17.18
N LEU A 97 -3.96 -13.26 -16.09
CA LEU A 97 -5.08 -12.31 -16.07
C LEU A 97 -4.75 -11.05 -16.87
N SER A 98 -5.69 -10.62 -17.72
CA SER A 98 -5.56 -9.35 -18.43
C SER A 98 -5.67 -8.15 -17.49
N HIS A 99 -5.05 -7.03 -17.86
CA HIS A 99 -5.11 -5.80 -17.06
C HIS A 99 -6.54 -5.29 -16.85
N GLN A 100 -7.44 -5.52 -17.81
CA GLN A 100 -8.86 -5.17 -17.67
C GLN A 100 -9.54 -6.02 -16.59
N ARG A 101 -9.21 -7.32 -16.50
CA ARG A 101 -9.77 -8.20 -15.48
C ARG A 101 -9.27 -7.84 -14.09
N ILE A 102 -7.97 -7.58 -13.96
CA ILE A 102 -7.34 -7.10 -12.72
C ILE A 102 -7.97 -5.77 -12.29
N ALA A 103 -8.14 -4.82 -13.21
CA ALA A 103 -8.74 -3.52 -12.94
C ALA A 103 -10.17 -3.65 -12.38
N THR A 104 -10.97 -4.54 -13.00
CA THR A 104 -12.32 -4.85 -12.54
C THR A 104 -12.31 -5.45 -11.13
N MET A 105 -11.39 -6.38 -10.84
CA MET A 105 -11.26 -7.01 -9.52
C MET A 105 -10.86 -6.01 -8.44
N TYR A 106 -9.96 -5.08 -8.76
CA TYR A 106 -9.48 -4.05 -7.83
C TYR A 106 -10.42 -2.85 -7.73
N GLY A 107 -11.46 -2.75 -8.56
CA GLY A 107 -12.33 -1.58 -8.61
C GLY A 107 -11.62 -0.30 -9.08
N VAL A 108 -10.60 -0.45 -9.93
CA VAL A 108 -9.82 0.66 -10.50
C VAL A 108 -9.89 0.67 -12.03
N THR A 109 -9.34 1.70 -12.66
CA THR A 109 -9.25 1.76 -14.12
C THR A 109 -8.13 0.88 -14.66
N ARG A 110 -8.24 0.44 -15.92
CA ARG A 110 -7.16 -0.29 -16.61
C ARG A 110 -5.86 0.50 -16.63
N GLN A 111 -5.92 1.81 -16.85
CA GLN A 111 -4.74 2.69 -16.83
C GLN A 111 -4.00 2.64 -15.49
N ARG A 112 -4.74 2.52 -14.38
CA ARG A 112 -4.13 2.41 -13.05
C ARG A 112 -3.42 1.07 -12.87
N VAL A 113 -3.93 -0.01 -13.44
CA VAL A 113 -3.24 -1.32 -13.45
C VAL A 113 -1.99 -1.29 -14.33
N ALA A 114 -2.06 -0.73 -15.54
CA ALA A 114 -0.89 -0.56 -16.40
C ALA A 114 0.23 0.24 -15.69
N ALA A 115 -0.15 1.32 -14.99
CA ALA A 115 0.80 2.10 -14.19
C ALA A 115 1.40 1.31 -13.00
N LEU A 116 0.65 0.37 -12.40
CA LEU A 116 1.20 -0.52 -11.35
C LEU A 116 2.23 -1.49 -11.91
N LEU A 117 2.03 -1.96 -13.15
CA LEU A 117 2.88 -2.94 -13.81
C LEU A 117 4.09 -2.31 -14.54
N GLY A 118 4.10 -0.99 -14.70
CA GLY A 118 5.15 -0.27 -15.41
C GLY A 118 5.00 -0.30 -16.94
N ASP A 119 3.85 -0.74 -17.44
CA ASP A 119 3.57 -0.84 -18.87
C ASP A 119 3.10 0.49 -19.44
N ARG A 120 3.53 0.79 -20.66
CA ARG A 120 2.96 1.92 -21.40
C ARG A 120 1.54 1.54 -21.83
N PRO A 121 0.57 2.48 -21.77
CA PRO A 121 -0.79 2.21 -22.22
C PRO A 121 -0.81 1.89 -23.73
N GLY A 122 -0.67 0.61 -24.08
CA GLY A 122 -0.60 0.13 -25.47
C GLY A 122 -0.04 -1.28 -25.66
N ASP A 123 0.72 -1.82 -24.69
CA ASP A 123 1.46 -3.08 -24.89
C ASP A 123 0.59 -4.37 -24.80
N ASP A 124 -0.55 -4.36 -24.10
CA ASP A 124 -1.42 -5.57 -23.95
C ASP A 124 -2.05 -6.07 -25.26
N GLN A 125 -2.24 -5.19 -26.25
CA GLN A 125 -2.98 -5.52 -27.46
C GLN A 125 -2.21 -6.52 -28.34
N GLN A 126 -0.89 -6.61 -28.19
CA GLN A 126 -0.03 -7.55 -28.91
C GLN A 126 0.09 -8.92 -28.24
N GLN A 127 -0.24 -9.04 -26.94
CA GLN A 127 -0.16 -10.31 -26.21
C GLN A 127 -1.44 -11.15 -26.36
N ALA A 128 -2.60 -10.51 -26.50
CA ALA A 128 -3.88 -11.18 -26.76
C ALA A 128 -4.02 -11.74 -28.18
N GLU A 129 -3.21 -11.28 -29.15
CA GLU A 129 -3.20 -11.75 -30.54
C GLU A 129 -2.17 -12.87 -30.80
N GLN A 130 -1.37 -13.26 -29.79
CA GLN A 130 -0.34 -14.31 -29.88
C GLN A 130 -0.70 -15.63 -29.16
N GLN A 131 -1.96 -15.79 -28.73
CA GLN A 131 -2.53 -17.05 -28.22
C GLN A 131 -3.71 -17.49 -29.10
#